data_AF-A0A3P2EI73-F1
#
_entry.id   AF-A0A3P2EI73-F1
#
_cell.length_a   1.000
_cell.length_b   1.000
_cell.length_c   1.000
_cell.angle_alpha   90.00
_cell.angle_beta   90.00
_cell.angle_gamma   90.00
#
_symmetry.space_group_name_H-M   'P 1'
#
loop_
_entity.id
_entity.type
_entity.pdbx_description
1 polymer ?
#
loop_
_entity_poly.entity_id
_entity_poly.type
_entity_poly.pdbx_seq_one_letter_code
_entity_poly.pdbx_strand_id
1 'polypeptide(L)'
;MLLSERDEQLHLDPVHWGYAPGWWDKPPLINARVETADASRMFKPLWQHGRAICFADGWFEWKKKATSSPISFIVLMACQYSWQRSAACLSSAATKPKGF
;
A
#
# COMPACT_ATOMS: atom_id res chain seq x y z
N MET A 1 7.81 3.95 8.01
CA MET A 1 8.55 3.17 9.02
C MET A 1 8.34 1.71 8.72
N LEU A 2 9.38 0.89 8.84
CA LEU A 2 9.32 -0.54 8.55
C LEU A 2 9.87 -1.32 9.75
N LEU A 3 9.11 -2.29 10.23
CA LEU A 3 9.49 -3.16 11.36
C LEU A 3 10.27 -4.36 10.81
N SER A 4 11.47 -4.61 11.33
CA SER A 4 12.26 -5.78 10.97
C SER A 4 12.94 -6.38 12.20
N GLU A 5 13.25 -7.67 12.15
CA GLU A 5 14.00 -8.35 13.20
C GLU A 5 15.47 -8.47 12.78
N ARG A 6 16.38 -8.03 13.67
CA ARG A 6 17.84 -8.18 13.51
C ARG A 6 18.44 -8.41 14.89
N ASP A 7 19.34 -9.39 14.99
CA ASP A 7 20.01 -9.74 16.25
C ASP A 7 19.02 -10.04 17.40
N GLU A 8 17.93 -10.76 17.08
CA GLU A 8 16.83 -11.09 18.01
C GLU A 8 16.13 -9.87 18.61
N GLN A 9 16.28 -8.69 17.99
CA GLN A 9 15.66 -7.44 18.40
C GLN A 9 14.78 -6.89 17.28
N LEU A 10 13.69 -6.24 17.69
CA LEU A 10 12.80 -5.53 16.78
C LEU A 10 13.32 -4.11 16.54
N HIS A 11 13.53 -3.79 15.27
CA HIS A 11 13.98 -2.47 14.82
C HIS A 11 12.91 -1.78 14.00
N LEU A 12 12.74 -0.48 14.23
CA LEU A 12 11.80 0.35 13.51
C LEU A 12 12.53 1.47 12.77
N ASP A 13 12.70 1.30 11.46
CA ASP A 13 13.55 2.17 10.67
C ASP A 13 12.76 2.94 9.59
N PRO A 14 13.14 4.20 9.28
CA PRO A 14 12.66 4.87 8.08
C PRO A 14 13.36 4.27 6.85
N VAL A 15 12.65 3.41 6.12
CA VAL A 15 13.14 2.78 4.88
C VAL A 15 12.44 3.38 3.66
N HIS A 16 13.18 3.58 2.57
CA HIS A 16 12.64 4.04 1.30
C HIS A 16 11.65 3.02 0.72
N TRP A 17 10.44 3.45 0.37
CA TRP A 17 9.44 2.60 -0.28
C TRP A 17 9.67 2.53 -1.78
N GLY A 18 10.57 1.64 -2.18
CA GLY A 18 10.88 1.35 -3.57
C GLY A 18 12.20 0.60 -3.70
N TYR A 19 12.28 -0.28 -4.70
CA TYR A 19 13.43 -1.14 -4.93
C TYR A 19 13.94 -1.03 -6.37
N ALA A 20 15.20 -0.63 -6.51
CA ALA A 20 15.91 -0.52 -7.79
C ALA A 20 17.39 -0.90 -7.57
N PRO A 21 17.77 -2.17 -7.84
CA PRO A 21 19.17 -2.57 -7.88
C PRO A 21 19.97 -1.74 -8.89
N GLY A 22 21.29 -1.64 -8.75
CA GLY A 22 22.12 -0.81 -9.64
C GLY A 22 22.08 -1.19 -11.13
N TRP A 23 21.62 -2.40 -11.48
CA TRP A 23 21.42 -2.86 -12.85
C TRP A 23 20.00 -2.58 -13.39
N TRP A 24 19.10 -2.03 -12.59
CA TRP A 24 17.72 -1.72 -12.97
C TRP A 24 17.60 -0.28 -13.45
N ASP A 25 17.17 -0.11 -14.70
CA ASP A 25 17.12 1.17 -15.43
C ASP A 25 15.71 1.78 -15.52
N LYS A 26 14.74 1.21 -14.82
CA LYS A 26 13.33 1.65 -14.79
C LYS A 26 12.97 2.28 -13.44
N PRO A 27 11.79 2.93 -13.31
CA PRO A 27 11.32 3.40 -12.02
C PRO A 27 11.36 2.29 -10.95
N PRO A 28 11.66 2.64 -9.68
CA PRO A 28 11.72 1.67 -8.59
C PRO A 28 10.41 0.89 -8.42
N LEU A 29 10.55 -0.40 -8.16
CA LEU A 29 9.42 -1.30 -7.90
C LEU A 29 8.94 -1.11 -6.46
N ILE A 30 7.63 -0.93 -6.29
CA ILE A 30 7.02 -0.77 -4.96
C ILE A 30 6.32 -2.03 -4.44
N ASN A 31 6.04 -3.00 -5.34
CA ASN A 31 5.30 -4.22 -5.04
C ASN A 31 6.07 -5.44 -5.59
N ALA A 32 5.99 -6.56 -4.86
CA ALA A 32 6.43 -7.87 -5.29
C ALA A 32 5.24 -8.84 -5.27
N ARG A 33 5.06 -9.62 -6.33
CA ARG A 33 3.98 -10.61 -6.43
C ARG A 33 4.33 -11.86 -5.63
N VAL A 34 3.47 -12.24 -4.68
CA VAL A 34 3.70 -13.38 -3.77
C VAL A 34 3.91 -14.68 -4.53
N GLU A 35 3.27 -14.85 -5.68
CA GLU A 35 3.30 -16.05 -6.51
C GLU A 35 4.69 -16.33 -7.13
N THR A 36 5.57 -15.33 -7.16
CA THR A 36 6.88 -15.42 -7.85
C THR A 36 8.04 -14.84 -7.04
N ALA A 37 7.76 -14.24 -5.87
CA ALA A 37 8.76 -13.49 -5.11
C ALA A 37 9.89 -14.38 -4.56
N ASP A 38 9.61 -15.63 -4.24
CA ASP A 38 10.56 -16.61 -3.69
C ASP A 38 11.54 -17.15 -4.75
N ALA A 39 11.09 -17.30 -6.00
CA ALA A 39 11.87 -17.84 -7.11
C ALA A 39 12.53 -16.75 -7.99
N SER A 40 12.03 -15.52 -7.95
CA SER A 40 12.52 -14.42 -8.78
C SER A 40 13.98 -14.08 -8.49
N ARG A 41 14.81 -13.96 -9.54
CA ARG A 41 16.20 -13.49 -9.41
C ARG A 41 16.32 -12.14 -8.68
N MET A 42 15.32 -11.27 -8.85
CA MET A 42 15.32 -9.93 -8.28
C MET A 42 14.90 -9.92 -6.81
N PHE A 43 13.87 -10.70 -6.44
CA PHE A 43 13.27 -10.65 -5.11
C PHE A 43 13.71 -11.78 -4.18
N LYS A 44 14.25 -12.88 -4.70
CA LYS A 44 14.67 -14.04 -3.89
C LYS A 44 15.61 -13.68 -2.72
N PRO A 45 16.64 -12.82 -2.88
CA PRO A 45 17.46 -12.41 -1.75
C PRO A 45 16.67 -11.65 -0.67
N LEU A 46 15.73 -10.78 -1.09
CA LEU A 46 14.85 -10.05 -0.17
C LEU A 46 13.84 -10.98 0.51
N TRP A 47 13.33 -11.98 -0.20
CA TRP A 47 12.42 -12.98 0.35
C TRP A 47 13.09 -13.80 1.46
N GLN A 48 14.36 -14.15 1.28
CA GLN A 48 15.12 -14.97 2.23
C GLN A 48 15.60 -14.17 3.45
N HIS A 49 16.13 -12.97 3.25
CA HIS A 49 16.87 -12.22 4.27
C HIS A 49 16.36 -10.81 4.56
N GLY A 50 15.46 -10.27 3.74
CA GLY A 50 14.99 -8.88 3.81
C GLY A 50 13.51 -8.74 4.17
N ARG A 51 12.94 -9.73 4.87
CA ARG A 51 11.53 -9.68 5.28
C ARG A 51 11.32 -8.63 6.38
N ALA A 52 10.24 -7.88 6.24
CA ALA A 52 9.88 -6.83 7.17
C ALA A 52 8.37 -6.55 7.10
N ILE A 53 7.82 -5.87 8.10
CA ILE A 53 6.40 -5.58 8.23
C ILE A 53 6.19 -4.06 8.15
N CYS A 54 5.31 -3.63 7.25
CA CYS A 54 4.80 -2.26 7.22
C CYS A 54 3.40 -2.26 7.83
N PHE A 55 3.26 -1.79 9.06
CA PHE A 55 1.95 -1.60 9.67
C PHE A 55 1.25 -0.38 9.08
N ALA A 56 -0.05 -0.48 8.84
CA ALA A 56 -0.89 0.58 8.32
C ALA A 56 -2.34 0.37 8.77
N ASP A 57 -3.11 1.47 8.88
CA ASP A 57 -4.55 1.40 9.17
C ASP A 57 -5.36 0.86 7.97
N GLY A 58 -4.79 0.91 6.77
CA GLY A 58 -5.36 0.45 5.52
C GLY A 58 -4.47 0.81 4.33
N TRP A 59 -4.91 0.47 3.11
CA TRP A 59 -4.26 0.86 1.85
C TRP A 59 -5.27 1.58 0.94
N PHE A 60 -4.84 2.09 -0.22
CA PHE A 60 -5.73 2.73 -1.19
C PHE A 60 -5.74 1.96 -2.51
N GLU A 61 -6.91 1.82 -3.11
CA GLU A 61 -7.07 1.30 -4.47
C GLU A 61 -7.99 2.21 -5.29
N TRP A 62 -7.65 2.35 -6.57
CA TRP A 62 -8.43 3.11 -7.53
C TRP A 62 -9.21 2.18 -8.43
N LYS A 63 -10.54 2.27 -8.39
CA LYS A 63 -11.41 1.56 -9.32
C LYS A 63 -11.51 2.33 -10.64
N LYS A 64 -11.13 1.69 -11.74
CA LYS A 64 -11.34 2.24 -13.08
C LYS A 64 -12.84 2.31 -13.39
N LYS A 65 -13.36 3.48 -13.75
CA LYS A 65 -14.69 3.65 -14.36
C LYS A 65 -14.55 3.61 -15.89
N ALA A 66 -15.59 3.16 -16.57
CA ALA A 66 -15.60 3.01 -18.04
C ALA A 66 -15.47 4.35 -18.80
N THR A 67 -15.69 5.48 -18.13
CA THR A 67 -15.51 6.84 -18.68
C THR A 67 -14.31 7.52 -18.04
N SER A 68 -13.60 8.33 -18.82
CA SER A 68 -12.19 8.74 -18.76
C SER A 68 -11.69 9.53 -17.54
N SER A 69 -12.23 9.29 -16.34
CA SER A 69 -11.65 9.81 -15.09
C SER A 69 -12.01 8.88 -13.92
N PRO A 70 -11.06 8.10 -13.38
CA PRO A 70 -11.32 7.30 -12.20
C PRO A 70 -11.33 8.21 -10.97
N ILE A 71 -12.49 8.76 -10.61
CA ILE A 71 -12.73 9.30 -9.27
C ILE A 71 -13.78 8.44 -8.58
N SER A 72 -13.31 7.58 -7.66
CA SER A 72 -13.89 7.30 -6.33
C SER A 72 -13.20 6.10 -5.65
N PHE A 73 -12.95 6.25 -4.34
CA PHE A 73 -12.20 5.41 -3.40
C PHE A 73 -12.94 4.16 -2.91
N ILE A 74 -12.19 3.12 -2.48
CA ILE A 74 -12.47 2.21 -1.35
C ILE A 74 -11.16 1.44 -1.02
N VAL A 75 -10.74 1.42 0.25
CA VAL A 75 -10.40 0.19 1.02
C VAL A 75 -10.57 0.50 2.51
N LEU A 76 -11.28 -0.37 3.24
CA LEU A 76 -11.15 -0.53 4.69
C LEU A 76 -10.68 -1.95 4.93
N MET A 77 -9.63 -2.13 5.71
CA MET A 77 -9.56 -3.18 6.72
C MET A 77 -8.73 -2.65 7.88
N ALA A 78 -9.31 -1.67 8.58
CA ALA A 78 -8.98 -1.47 9.96
C ALA A 78 -9.55 -2.66 10.75
N CYS A 79 -8.77 -3.12 11.72
CA CYS A 79 -9.18 -4.00 12.80
C CYS A 79 -10.68 -3.86 13.14
N GLN A 80 -11.35 -4.99 13.36
CA GLN A 80 -12.80 -5.13 13.61
C GLN A 80 -13.33 -4.21 14.74
N TYR A 81 -12.46 -3.61 15.54
CA TYR A 81 -12.76 -2.69 16.64
C TYR A 81 -12.93 -1.19 16.28
N SER A 82 -12.67 -0.77 15.03
CA SER A 82 -12.67 0.66 14.66
C SER A 82 -13.97 1.18 14.00
N TRP A 83 -15.00 0.35 13.88
CA TRP A 83 -16.22 0.65 13.11
C TRP A 83 -17.09 1.82 13.61
N GLN A 84 -16.81 2.41 14.77
CA GLN A 84 -17.64 3.50 15.32
C GLN A 84 -17.23 4.92 14.91
N ARG A 85 -16.09 5.14 14.23
CA ARG A 85 -15.61 6.51 13.96
C ARG A 85 -15.54 6.97 12.50
N SER A 86 -15.69 6.08 11.51
CA SER A 86 -15.47 6.46 10.10
C SER A 86 -16.73 6.84 9.31
N ALA A 87 -17.91 6.88 9.93
CA ALA A 87 -19.14 7.29 9.25
C ALA A 87 -19.26 8.82 9.04
N ALA A 88 -18.38 9.64 9.62
CA ALA A 88 -18.55 11.10 9.68
C ALA A 88 -17.84 11.91 8.56
N CYS A 89 -17.02 11.29 7.71
CA CYS A 89 -16.26 12.04 6.68
C CYS A 89 -16.86 11.95 5.26
N LEU A 90 -18.07 11.41 5.10
CA LEU A 90 -18.71 11.14 3.80
C LEU A 90 -20.06 11.87 3.61
N SER A 91 -20.17 13.16 3.94
CA SER A 91 -21.36 13.95 3.57
C SER A 91 -21.11 15.29 2.87
N SER A 92 -19.87 15.64 2.50
CA SER A 92 -19.61 16.88 1.76
C SER A 92 -18.80 16.67 0.49
N ALA A 93 -19.44 16.05 -0.51
CA ALA A 93 -19.12 16.29 -1.90
C ALA A 93 -20.31 15.96 -2.80
N ALA A 94 -20.87 17.01 -3.41
CA ALA A 94 -21.70 17.01 -4.63
C ALA A 94 -23.22 16.72 -4.51
N THR A 95 -23.99 17.78 -4.26
CA THR A 95 -25.16 18.10 -5.10
C THR A 95 -25.27 19.62 -5.27
N LYS A 96 -24.88 20.16 -6.44
CA LYS A 96 -25.38 21.49 -6.86
C LYS A 96 -26.73 21.26 -7.56
N PRO A 97 -27.82 21.96 -7.18
CA PRO A 97 -29.07 21.86 -7.93
C PRO A 97 -28.93 22.53 -9.31
N LYS A 98 -29.40 21.86 -10.36
CA LYS A 98 -29.59 22.46 -11.68
C LYS A 98 -30.88 23.28 -11.63
N GLY A 99 -30.77 24.60 -11.75
CA GLY A 99 -31.91 25.49 -11.96
C GLY A 99 -32.27 25.59 -13.44
N PHE A 100 -33.57 25.54 -13.72
CA PHE A 100 -34.24 26.36 -14.73
C PHE A 100 -35.18 27.29 -13.98
#